data_AF-A0A958NVD8-F1
#
_entry.id   AF-A0A958NVD8-F1
#
_cell.length_a   1.000
_cell.length_b   1.000
_cell.length_c   1.000
_cell.angle_alpha   90.00
_cell.angle_beta   90.00
_cell.angle_gamma   90.00
#
_symmetry.space_group_name_H-M   'P 1'
#
loop_
_entity.id
_entity.type
_entity.pdbx_description
1 polymer ?
#
loop_
_entity_poly.entity_id
_entity_poly.type
_entity_poly.pdbx_seq_one_letter_code
_entity_poly.pdbx_strand_id
1 'polypeptide(L)'
;MDHRKTVGTLVALICATAAVYYSFSWWSQRQLDKGWLGYLEVSKMEKPEEKWAAMAGFFESASNLRPRFQAAIDLADHYFAELKAAVEDPKKEKPAGENLAVKWYSNALSYGGLLPMERQLVLINLGQSYELSGDRENAKAQYEAAAGVDGEAKGLALLNVGRLYELLGDTAKAKENYDKVAKDFAGTEYARLAKNYQRAIDSPLIKELSGK
;
A
#
# COMPACT_ATOMS: atom_id res chain seq x y z
N MET A 1 -3.56 -29.75 52.36
CA MET A 1 -4.25 -29.46 51.08
C MET A 1 -4.37 -30.76 50.30
N ASP A 2 -5.56 -31.15 49.84
CA ASP A 2 -5.76 -32.44 49.15
C ASP A 2 -5.17 -32.39 47.74
N HIS A 3 -4.04 -33.09 47.56
CA HIS A 3 -3.26 -33.04 46.33
C HIS A 3 -4.06 -33.55 45.12
N ARG A 4 -5.00 -34.48 45.31
CA ARG A 4 -5.84 -35.03 44.24
C ARG A 4 -6.88 -34.04 43.76
N LYS A 5 -7.53 -33.32 44.67
CA LYS A 5 -8.47 -32.24 44.33
C LYS A 5 -7.77 -31.12 43.60
N THR A 6 -6.58 -30.74 44.06
CA THR A 6 -5.76 -29.69 43.45
C THR A 6 -5.35 -30.07 42.01
N VAL A 7 -4.91 -31.31 41.79
CA VAL A 7 -4.58 -31.82 40.44
C VAL A 7 -5.82 -31.88 39.54
N GLY A 8 -6.96 -32.36 40.05
CA GLY A 8 -8.21 -32.40 39.29
C GLY A 8 -8.68 -31.02 38.83
N THR A 9 -8.59 -30.00 39.70
CA THR A 9 -8.93 -28.62 39.36
C THR A 9 -7.99 -28.05 38.30
N LEU A 10 -6.68 -28.31 38.40
CA LEU A 10 -5.70 -27.88 37.41
C LEU A 10 -5.95 -28.52 36.04
N VAL A 11 -6.23 -29.82 35.98
CA VAL A 11 -6.55 -30.51 34.73
C VAL A 11 -7.83 -29.93 34.12
N ALA A 12 -8.88 -29.70 34.92
CA ALA A 12 -10.12 -29.10 34.42
C ALA A 12 -9.91 -27.69 33.86
N LEU A 13 -9.07 -26.86 34.51
CA LEU A 13 -8.73 -25.52 34.03
C LEU A 13 -7.97 -25.58 32.70
N ILE A 14 -7.02 -26.50 32.56
CA ILE A 14 -6.27 -26.71 31.32
C ILE A 14 -7.23 -27.15 30.20
N CYS A 15 -8.11 -28.12 30.46
CA CYS A 15 -9.09 -28.59 29.48
C CYS A 15 -10.06 -27.48 29.06
N ALA A 16 -10.57 -26.68 30.01
CA ALA A 16 -11.44 -25.54 29.70
C ALA A 16 -10.72 -24.49 28.86
N THR A 17 -9.48 -24.17 29.21
CA THR A 17 -8.66 -23.21 28.46
C THR A 17 -8.38 -23.70 27.03
N ALA A 18 -8.04 -24.98 26.88
CA ALA A 18 -7.86 -25.61 25.58
C ALA A 18 -9.16 -25.57 24.75
N ALA A 19 -10.31 -25.90 25.36
CA ALA A 19 -11.60 -25.89 24.68
C ALA A 19 -11.97 -24.49 24.17
N VAL A 20 -11.73 -23.44 24.96
CA VAL A 20 -11.94 -22.04 24.54
C VAL A 20 -10.99 -21.68 23.40
N TYR A 21 -9.71 -22.00 23.52
CA TYR A 21 -8.70 -21.71 22.50
C TYR A 21 -9.04 -22.38 21.15
N TYR A 22 -9.33 -23.69 21.15
CA TYR A 22 -9.65 -24.42 19.93
C TYR A 22 -10.99 -23.99 19.32
N SER A 23 -12.00 -23.69 20.15
CA SER A 23 -13.28 -23.15 19.66
C SER A 23 -13.09 -21.81 18.96
N PHE A 24 -12.30 -20.90 19.55
CA PHE A 24 -11.98 -19.61 18.94
C PHE A 24 -11.15 -19.77 17.66
N SER A 25 -10.12 -20.61 17.69
CA SER A 25 -9.27 -20.89 16.52
C SER A 25 -10.08 -21.45 15.35
N TRP A 26 -10.98 -22.41 15.61
CA TRP A 26 -11.85 -22.98 14.58
C TRP A 26 -12.83 -21.94 14.02
N TRP A 27 -13.46 -21.13 14.87
CA TRP A 27 -14.34 -20.06 14.44
C TRP A 27 -13.59 -19.03 13.57
N SER A 28 -12.40 -18.59 14.02
CA SER A 28 -11.55 -17.65 13.29
C SER A 28 -11.14 -18.20 11.92
N GLN A 29 -10.71 -19.47 11.86
CA GLN A 29 -10.35 -20.12 10.61
C GLN A 29 -11.55 -20.18 9.66
N ARG A 30 -12.75 -20.51 10.17
CA ARG A 30 -13.95 -20.57 9.34
C ARG A 30 -14.34 -19.21 8.76
N GLN A 31 -14.16 -18.12 9.51
CA GLN A 31 -14.38 -16.77 8.98
C GLN A 31 -13.37 -16.42 7.88
N LEU A 32 -12.11 -16.81 8.06
CA LEU A 32 -11.06 -16.63 7.07
C LEU A 32 -11.35 -17.41 5.78
N ASP A 33 -11.73 -18.69 5.90
CA ASP A 33 -12.07 -19.54 4.77
C ASP A 33 -13.27 -18.99 3.99
N LYS A 34 -14.33 -18.57 4.70
CA LYS A 34 -15.48 -17.91 4.07
C LYS A 34 -15.09 -16.62 3.36
N GLY A 35 -14.23 -15.81 3.97
CA GLY A 35 -13.73 -14.59 3.37
C GLY A 35 -12.95 -14.86 2.08
N TRP A 36 -12.07 -15.86 2.07
CA TRP A 36 -11.32 -16.25 0.87
C TRP A 36 -12.22 -16.81 -0.22
N LEU A 37 -13.20 -17.65 0.12
CA LEU A 37 -14.15 -18.17 -0.85
C LEU A 37 -14.96 -17.04 -1.51
N GLY A 38 -15.49 -16.11 -0.71
CA GLY A 38 -16.22 -14.95 -1.23
C GLY A 38 -15.36 -14.05 -2.12
N TYR A 39 -14.12 -13.77 -1.71
CA TYR A 39 -13.17 -13.03 -2.55
C TYR A 39 -12.88 -13.75 -3.87
N LEU A 40 -12.63 -15.07 -3.82
CA LEU A 40 -12.33 -15.89 -5.01
C LEU A 40 -13.51 -16.00 -5.97
N GLU A 41 -14.74 -16.00 -5.46
CA GLU A 41 -15.95 -16.00 -6.27
C GLU A 41 -16.04 -14.70 -7.09
N VAL A 42 -15.87 -13.56 -6.44
CA VAL A 42 -15.91 -12.25 -7.10
C VAL A 42 -14.71 -12.05 -8.03
N SER A 43 -13.51 -12.48 -7.64
CA SER A 43 -12.30 -12.26 -8.45
C SER A 43 -12.32 -13.00 -9.79
N LYS A 44 -13.07 -14.11 -9.87
CA LYS A 44 -13.27 -14.92 -11.08
C LYS A 44 -14.40 -14.44 -11.99
N MET A 45 -15.14 -13.40 -11.62
CA MET A 45 -16.16 -12.83 -12.50
C MET A 45 -15.55 -12.33 -13.82
N GLU A 46 -16.12 -12.76 -14.94
CA GLU A 46 -15.57 -12.46 -16.28
C GLU A 46 -15.93 -11.06 -16.77
N LYS A 47 -17.09 -10.53 -16.36
CA LYS A 47 -17.57 -9.20 -16.76
C LYS A 47 -16.93 -8.12 -15.90
N PRO A 48 -16.02 -7.29 -16.46
CA PRO A 48 -15.24 -6.34 -15.67
C PRO A 48 -16.11 -5.30 -14.95
N GLU A 49 -17.15 -4.78 -15.61
CA GLU A 49 -18.05 -3.76 -15.06
C GLU A 49 -18.84 -4.27 -13.83
N GLU A 50 -19.31 -5.51 -13.87
CA GLU A 50 -20.03 -6.13 -12.74
C GLU A 50 -19.05 -6.56 -11.62
N LYS A 51 -17.84 -6.98 -12.00
CA LYS A 51 -16.80 -7.45 -11.07
C LYS A 51 -16.40 -6.39 -10.05
N TRP A 52 -16.11 -5.17 -10.47
CA TRP A 52 -15.60 -4.14 -9.54
C TRP A 52 -16.68 -3.66 -8.56
N ALA A 53 -17.93 -3.57 -9.00
CA ALA A 53 -19.06 -3.30 -8.12
C ALA A 53 -19.27 -4.43 -7.09
N ALA A 54 -19.20 -5.69 -7.54
CA ALA A 54 -19.27 -6.85 -6.65
C ALA A 54 -18.08 -6.90 -5.67
N MET A 55 -16.88 -6.52 -6.11
CA MET A 55 -15.68 -6.48 -5.27
C MET A 55 -15.81 -5.42 -4.17
N ALA A 56 -16.34 -4.25 -4.49
CA ALA A 56 -16.67 -3.23 -3.51
C ALA A 56 -17.74 -3.74 -2.51
N GLY A 57 -18.80 -4.39 -2.99
CA GLY A 57 -19.82 -4.99 -2.13
C GLY A 57 -19.27 -6.08 -1.20
N PHE A 58 -18.35 -6.90 -1.69
CA PHE A 58 -17.62 -7.86 -0.86
C PHE A 58 -16.79 -7.15 0.21
N PHE A 59 -16.03 -6.11 -0.15
CA PHE A 59 -15.23 -5.35 0.82
C PHE A 59 -16.07 -4.78 1.98
N GLU A 60 -17.25 -4.23 1.67
CA GLU A 60 -18.14 -3.61 2.67
C GLU A 60 -18.76 -4.63 3.63
N SER A 61 -19.03 -5.85 3.14
CA SER A 61 -19.65 -6.91 3.94
C SER A 61 -18.64 -7.82 4.66
N ALA A 62 -17.39 -7.86 4.19
CA ALA A 62 -16.36 -8.75 4.73
C ALA A 62 -15.84 -8.27 6.09
N SER A 63 -15.47 -9.24 6.94
CA SER A 63 -14.70 -8.95 8.16
C SER A 63 -13.33 -8.36 7.82
N ASN A 64 -12.72 -7.61 8.75
CA ASN A 64 -11.39 -7.00 8.57
C ASN A 64 -10.25 -8.03 8.63
N LEU A 65 -10.28 -8.95 7.68
CA LEU A 65 -9.36 -10.06 7.49
C LEU A 65 -8.62 -9.91 6.15
N ARG A 66 -7.64 -10.77 5.94
CA ARG A 66 -6.79 -10.77 4.74
C ARG A 66 -7.53 -10.70 3.40
N PRO A 67 -8.68 -11.40 3.19
CA PRO A 67 -9.42 -11.32 1.92
C PRO A 67 -9.99 -9.92 1.65
N ARG A 68 -10.45 -9.21 2.69
CA ARG A 68 -10.95 -7.84 2.56
C ARG A 68 -9.83 -6.88 2.17
N PHE A 69 -8.64 -7.05 2.76
CA PHE A 69 -7.44 -6.33 2.34
C PHE A 69 -7.13 -6.58 0.85
N GLN A 70 -7.16 -7.84 0.41
CA GLN A 70 -6.90 -8.17 -0.99
C GLN A 70 -7.91 -7.52 -1.93
N ALA A 71 -9.20 -7.53 -1.58
CA ALA A 71 -10.24 -6.85 -2.35
C ALA A 71 -9.97 -5.34 -2.47
N ALA A 72 -9.53 -4.69 -1.38
CA ALA A 72 -9.16 -3.28 -1.41
C ALA A 72 -7.96 -2.99 -2.32
N ILE A 73 -6.95 -3.86 -2.33
CA ILE A 73 -5.80 -3.75 -3.25
C ILE A 73 -6.24 -3.89 -4.70
N ASP A 74 -7.03 -4.92 -5.02
CA ASP A 74 -7.48 -5.15 -6.39
C ASP A 74 -8.33 -3.98 -6.92
N LEU A 75 -9.21 -3.42 -6.07
CA LEU A 75 -9.97 -2.21 -6.38
C LEU A 75 -9.04 -1.02 -6.59
N ALA A 76 -8.08 -0.81 -5.70
CA ALA A 76 -7.14 0.30 -5.79
C ALA A 76 -6.31 0.24 -7.07
N ASP A 77 -5.75 -0.92 -7.41
CA ASP A 77 -4.94 -1.15 -8.60
C ASP A 77 -5.76 -0.93 -9.87
N HIS A 78 -7.03 -1.38 -9.90
CA HIS A 78 -7.94 -1.12 -11.00
C HIS A 78 -8.17 0.38 -11.22
N TYR A 79 -8.59 1.10 -10.17
CA TYR A 79 -8.85 2.54 -10.30
C TYR A 79 -7.58 3.37 -10.51
N PHE A 80 -6.43 2.90 -10.04
CA PHE A 80 -5.14 3.51 -10.33
C PHE A 80 -4.81 3.40 -11.82
N ALA A 81 -5.06 2.24 -12.45
CA ALA A 81 -4.87 2.06 -13.87
C ALA A 81 -5.81 2.96 -14.70
N GLU A 82 -7.07 3.13 -14.27
CA GLU A 82 -8.00 4.05 -14.91
C GLU A 82 -7.54 5.51 -14.80
N LEU A 83 -7.13 5.93 -13.58
CA LEU A 83 -6.60 7.27 -13.33
C LEU A 83 -5.38 7.55 -14.21
N LYS A 84 -4.44 6.61 -14.27
CA LYS A 84 -3.24 6.72 -15.09
C LYS A 84 -3.60 6.84 -16.58
N ALA A 85 -4.50 5.99 -17.07
CA ALA A 85 -4.94 6.03 -18.47
C ALA A 85 -5.60 7.37 -18.84
N ALA A 86 -6.35 7.98 -17.93
CA ALA A 86 -6.97 9.29 -18.16
C ALA A 86 -5.98 10.47 -18.09
N VAL A 87 -4.85 10.31 -17.39
CA VAL A 87 -3.76 11.30 -17.40
C VAL A 87 -2.94 11.21 -18.69
N GLU A 88 -2.74 9.99 -19.21
CA GLU A 88 -1.92 9.74 -20.41
C GLU A 88 -2.65 10.04 -21.73
N ASP A 89 -3.97 9.84 -21.80
CA ASP A 89 -4.77 10.09 -23.01
C ASP A 89 -5.65 11.35 -22.84
N PRO A 90 -5.36 12.46 -23.55
CA PRO A 90 -6.16 13.69 -23.49
C PRO A 90 -7.63 13.52 -23.89
N LYS A 91 -7.98 12.43 -24.60
CA LYS A 91 -9.37 12.12 -24.98
C LYS A 91 -10.14 11.39 -23.90
N LYS A 92 -9.45 10.76 -22.95
CA LYS A 92 -10.09 10.11 -21.81
C LYS A 92 -10.39 11.15 -20.75
N GLU A 93 -11.64 11.20 -20.34
CA GLU A 93 -12.05 12.09 -19.28
C GLU A 93 -11.41 11.63 -17.96
N LYS A 94 -10.84 12.57 -17.23
CA LYS A 94 -10.39 12.29 -15.87
C LYS A 94 -11.60 11.92 -15.02
N PRO A 95 -11.53 10.87 -14.19
CA PRO A 95 -12.62 10.53 -13.30
C PRO A 95 -13.02 11.76 -12.48
N ALA A 96 -14.26 12.23 -12.67
CA ALA A 96 -14.80 13.34 -11.90
C ALA A 96 -15.25 12.83 -10.53
N GLY A 97 -14.90 13.53 -9.45
CA GLY A 97 -15.29 13.18 -8.08
C GLY A 97 -14.16 12.62 -7.22
N GLU A 98 -14.48 11.67 -6.34
CA GLU A 98 -13.55 11.06 -5.39
C GLU A 98 -12.42 10.30 -6.12
N ASN A 99 -11.16 10.49 -5.70
CA ASN A 99 -10.05 9.68 -6.20
C ASN A 99 -10.17 8.25 -5.63
N LEU A 100 -10.78 7.35 -6.40
CA LEU A 100 -11.06 5.98 -5.96
C LEU A 100 -9.79 5.16 -5.70
N ALA A 101 -8.69 5.41 -6.42
CA ALA A 101 -7.41 4.77 -6.14
C ALA A 101 -6.91 5.16 -4.72
N VAL A 102 -6.97 6.45 -4.40
CA VAL A 102 -6.63 6.97 -3.06
C VAL A 102 -7.53 6.35 -1.99
N LYS A 103 -8.84 6.30 -2.20
CA LYS A 103 -9.79 5.69 -1.28
C LYS A 103 -9.44 4.24 -0.98
N TRP A 104 -9.24 3.43 -2.02
CA TRP A 104 -9.06 1.99 -1.86
C TRP A 104 -7.68 1.63 -1.31
N TYR A 105 -6.60 2.34 -1.68
CA TYR A 105 -5.32 2.16 -1.00
C TYR A 105 -5.38 2.59 0.47
N SER A 106 -6.12 3.65 0.81
CA SER A 106 -6.35 4.06 2.21
C SER A 106 -7.11 3.00 3.00
N ASN A 107 -8.15 2.41 2.38
CA ASN A 107 -8.87 1.26 2.94
C ASN A 107 -7.94 0.05 3.15
N ALA A 108 -7.04 -0.23 2.21
CA ALA A 108 -6.05 -1.31 2.36
C ALA A 108 -5.11 -1.05 3.55
N LEU A 109 -4.67 0.20 3.77
CA LEU A 109 -3.83 0.59 4.92
C LEU A 109 -4.52 0.43 6.29
N SER A 110 -5.86 0.40 6.31
CA SER A 110 -6.64 0.15 7.54
C SER A 110 -6.56 -1.31 8.03
N TYR A 111 -6.02 -2.22 7.21
CA TYR A 111 -5.82 -3.61 7.61
C TYR A 111 -4.68 -3.72 8.63
N GLY A 112 -5.00 -4.20 9.84
CA GLY A 112 -4.03 -4.30 10.94
C GLY A 112 -2.96 -5.38 10.74
N GLY A 113 -3.20 -6.34 9.84
CA GLY A 113 -2.30 -7.47 9.57
C GLY A 113 -1.29 -7.26 8.44
N LEU A 114 -1.02 -6.01 8.07
CA LEU A 114 -0.05 -5.69 7.02
C LEU A 114 1.37 -6.06 7.44
N LEU A 115 2.08 -6.77 6.56
CA LEU A 115 3.53 -6.93 6.66
C LEU A 115 4.22 -5.58 6.40
N PRO A 116 5.43 -5.34 6.94
CA PRO A 116 6.15 -4.09 6.71
C PRO A 116 6.33 -3.77 5.21
N MET A 117 6.72 -4.76 4.41
CA MET A 117 6.87 -4.60 2.97
C MET A 117 5.55 -4.21 2.27
N GLU A 118 4.42 -4.81 2.67
CA GLU A 118 3.11 -4.48 2.12
C GLU A 118 2.72 -3.06 2.46
N ARG A 119 2.87 -2.66 3.73
CA ARG A 119 2.61 -1.28 4.16
C ARG A 119 3.43 -0.30 3.34
N GLN A 120 4.71 -0.59 3.13
CA GLN A 120 5.61 0.27 2.36
C GLN A 120 5.15 0.41 0.91
N LEU A 121 4.83 -0.69 0.23
CA LEU A 121 4.36 -0.66 -1.17
C LEU A 121 3.01 0.04 -1.31
N VAL A 122 2.06 -0.21 -0.40
CA VAL A 122 0.74 0.44 -0.42
C VAL A 122 0.87 1.95 -0.21
N LEU A 123 1.76 2.40 0.70
CA LEU A 123 2.04 3.83 0.88
C LEU A 123 2.66 4.46 -0.37
N ILE A 124 3.56 3.76 -1.06
CA ILE A 124 4.13 4.22 -2.33
C ILE A 124 3.02 4.38 -3.38
N ASN A 125 2.15 3.39 -3.55
CA ASN A 125 1.09 3.44 -4.55
C ASN A 125 0.03 4.50 -4.21
N LEU A 126 -0.27 4.69 -2.93
CA LEU A 126 -1.14 5.79 -2.46
C LEU A 126 -0.52 7.15 -2.79
N GLY A 127 0.78 7.32 -2.55
CA GLY A 127 1.51 8.54 -2.92
C GLY A 127 1.46 8.80 -4.43
N GLN A 128 1.65 7.77 -5.26
CA GLN A 128 1.52 7.87 -6.72
C GLN A 128 0.11 8.27 -7.14
N SER A 129 -0.92 7.74 -6.47
CA SER A 129 -2.33 8.06 -6.74
C SER A 129 -2.64 9.52 -6.47
N TYR A 130 -2.13 10.07 -5.36
CA TYR A 130 -2.22 11.50 -5.05
C TYR A 130 -1.50 12.35 -6.10
N GLU A 131 -0.28 11.98 -6.48
CA GLU A 131 0.51 12.72 -7.45
C GLU A 131 -0.14 12.76 -8.84
N LEU A 132 -0.70 11.64 -9.31
CA LEU A 132 -1.44 11.60 -10.59
C LEU A 132 -2.66 12.52 -10.59
N SER A 133 -3.31 12.70 -9.43
CA SER A 133 -4.39 13.67 -9.26
C SER A 133 -3.91 15.11 -9.02
N GLY A 134 -2.61 15.35 -8.95
CA GLY A 134 -2.00 16.67 -8.75
C GLY A 134 -1.83 17.09 -7.29
N ASP A 135 -2.20 16.24 -6.33
CA ASP A 135 -2.07 16.50 -4.89
C ASP A 135 -0.67 16.15 -4.39
N ARG A 136 0.27 17.06 -4.62
CA ARG A 136 1.70 16.84 -4.34
C ARG A 136 2.03 16.83 -2.85
N GLU A 137 1.25 17.52 -2.02
CA GLU A 137 1.48 17.58 -0.57
C GLU A 137 1.14 16.24 0.08
N ASN A 138 -0.04 15.68 -0.23
CA ASN A 138 -0.40 14.36 0.28
C ASN A 138 0.49 13.26 -0.32
N ALA A 139 0.85 13.36 -1.60
CA ALA A 139 1.81 12.42 -2.21
C ALA A 139 3.13 12.37 -1.44
N LYS A 140 3.68 13.53 -1.08
CA LYS A 140 4.92 13.64 -0.30
C LYS A 140 4.78 12.99 1.07
N ALA A 141 3.69 13.26 1.78
CA ALA A 141 3.45 12.67 3.10
C ALA A 141 3.44 11.13 3.04
N GLN A 142 2.84 10.54 2.00
CA GLN A 142 2.81 9.07 1.86
C GLN A 142 4.18 8.48 1.50
N TYR A 143 4.96 9.13 0.63
CA TYR A 143 6.31 8.66 0.33
C TYR A 143 7.25 8.78 1.54
N GLU A 144 7.13 9.85 2.33
CA GLU A 144 7.89 9.99 3.59
C GLU A 144 7.48 8.93 4.60
N ALA A 145 6.18 8.63 4.73
CA ALA A 145 5.69 7.53 5.55
C ALA A 145 6.24 6.17 5.07
N ALA A 146 6.27 5.93 3.75
CA ALA A 146 6.84 4.71 3.17
C ALA A 146 8.35 4.59 3.45
N ALA A 147 9.08 5.70 3.36
CA ALA A 147 10.50 5.76 3.68
C ALA A 147 10.80 5.55 5.18
N GLY A 148 9.81 5.81 6.05
CA GLY A 148 9.88 5.50 7.48
C GLY A 148 9.68 4.03 7.80
N VAL A 149 9.19 3.21 6.87
CA VAL A 149 9.08 1.76 7.03
C VAL A 149 10.40 1.10 6.66
N ASP A 150 10.91 0.23 7.52
CA ASP A 150 12.07 -0.58 7.18
C ASP A 150 11.65 -1.73 6.25
N GLY A 151 12.21 -1.72 5.04
CA GLY A 151 11.86 -2.66 3.97
C GLY A 151 12.67 -2.39 2.71
N GLU A 152 12.65 -3.34 1.79
CA GLU A 152 13.47 -3.30 0.57
C GLU A 152 13.12 -2.13 -0.36
N ALA A 153 11.86 -1.68 -0.34
CA ALA A 153 11.39 -0.56 -1.15
C ALA A 153 11.68 0.82 -0.54
N LYS A 154 12.42 0.90 0.57
CA LYS A 154 12.80 2.17 1.23
C LYS A 154 13.58 3.09 0.29
N GLY A 155 14.50 2.53 -0.50
CA GLY A 155 15.25 3.28 -1.52
C GLY A 155 14.33 3.90 -2.58
N LEU A 156 13.33 3.15 -3.04
CA LEU A 156 12.33 3.63 -3.98
C LEU A 156 11.47 4.76 -3.39
N ALA A 157 11.03 4.63 -2.14
CA ALA A 157 10.28 5.67 -1.44
C ALA A 157 11.08 6.97 -1.34
N LEU A 158 12.35 6.89 -0.94
CA LEU A 158 13.23 8.07 -0.85
C LEU A 158 13.47 8.73 -2.21
N LEU A 159 13.68 7.95 -3.28
CA LEU A 159 13.77 8.49 -4.64
C LEU A 159 12.52 9.28 -5.03
N ASN A 160 11.33 8.78 -4.68
CA ASN A 160 10.07 9.48 -4.93
C ASN A 160 9.95 10.78 -4.12
N VAL A 161 10.45 10.81 -2.87
CA VAL A 161 10.54 12.05 -2.07
C VAL A 161 11.46 13.07 -2.75
N GLY A 162 12.64 12.65 -3.20
CA GLY A 162 13.58 13.51 -3.95
C GLY A 162 12.92 14.10 -5.20
N ARG A 163 12.22 13.28 -5.98
CA ARG A 163 11.52 13.71 -7.20
C ARG A 163 10.42 14.73 -6.90
N LEU A 164 9.66 14.53 -5.82
CA LEU A 164 8.63 15.50 -5.42
C LEU A 164 9.24 16.83 -4.99
N TYR A 165 10.40 16.85 -4.32
CA TYR A 165 11.09 18.10 -4.03
C TYR A 165 11.43 18.88 -5.32
N GLU A 166 11.88 18.19 -6.39
CA GLU A 166 12.11 18.84 -7.69
C GLU A 166 10.84 19.42 -8.31
N LEU A 167 9.74 18.67 -8.26
CA LEU A 167 8.44 19.10 -8.78
C LEU A 167 7.86 20.29 -8.00
N LEU A 168 8.16 20.39 -6.71
CA LEU A 168 7.82 21.52 -5.85
C LEU A 168 8.82 22.69 -5.94
N GLY A 169 9.89 22.55 -6.73
CA GLY A 169 10.90 23.60 -6.93
C GLY A 169 12.02 23.65 -5.88
N ASP A 170 12.01 22.77 -4.88
CA ASP A 170 13.04 22.69 -3.84
C ASP A 170 14.22 21.82 -4.28
N THR A 171 14.96 22.31 -5.27
CA THR A 171 16.10 21.59 -5.86
C THR A 171 17.22 21.30 -4.86
N ALA A 172 17.37 22.14 -3.83
CA ALA A 172 18.37 21.94 -2.78
C ALA A 172 18.03 20.68 -1.96
N LYS A 173 16.78 20.55 -1.47
CA LYS A 173 16.35 19.35 -0.75
C LYS A 173 16.32 18.11 -1.63
N ALA A 174 15.96 18.25 -2.91
CA ALA A 174 16.03 17.13 -3.86
C ALA A 174 17.45 16.56 -3.95
N LYS A 175 18.44 17.44 -4.16
CA LYS A 175 19.86 17.03 -4.23
C LYS A 175 20.33 16.37 -2.95
N GLU A 176 20.05 16.98 -1.79
CA GLU A 176 20.40 16.42 -0.48
C GLU A 176 19.81 15.02 -0.30
N ASN A 177 18.54 14.84 -0.66
CA ASN A 177 17.86 13.55 -0.57
C ASN A 177 18.52 12.51 -1.48
N TYR A 178 18.75 12.83 -2.75
CA TYR A 178 19.43 11.92 -3.67
C TYR A 178 20.86 11.60 -3.22
N ASP A 179 21.56 12.55 -2.61
CA ASP A 179 22.93 12.33 -2.13
C ASP A 179 22.93 11.32 -0.98
N LYS A 180 21.94 11.44 -0.09
CA LYS A 180 21.69 10.47 0.97
C LYS A 180 21.33 9.09 0.39
N VAL A 181 20.43 9.00 -0.58
CA VAL A 181 20.09 7.71 -1.24
C VAL A 181 21.32 7.08 -1.90
N ALA A 182 22.13 7.87 -2.60
CA ALA A 182 23.34 7.38 -3.27
C ALA A 182 24.38 6.81 -2.29
N LYS A 183 24.44 7.36 -1.07
CA LYS A 183 25.32 6.91 0.02
C LYS A 183 24.75 5.70 0.75
N ASP A 184 23.51 5.79 1.22
CA ASP A 184 22.87 4.78 2.06
C ASP A 184 22.59 3.48 1.30
N PHE A 185 22.39 3.55 -0.02
CA PHE A 185 22.11 2.41 -0.90
C PHE A 185 23.23 2.14 -1.90
N ALA A 186 24.49 2.45 -1.53
CA ALA A 186 25.65 2.28 -2.40
C ALA A 186 25.73 0.86 -2.99
N GLY A 187 26.03 0.77 -4.30
CA GLY A 187 26.12 -0.50 -5.03
C GLY A 187 24.77 -1.07 -5.51
N THR A 188 23.64 -0.42 -5.20
CA THR A 188 22.31 -0.82 -5.68
C THR A 188 21.84 0.04 -6.86
N GLU A 189 20.77 -0.40 -7.50
CA GLU A 189 20.06 0.37 -8.53
C GLU A 189 19.53 1.71 -8.01
N TYR A 190 19.15 1.81 -6.73
CA TYR A 190 18.66 3.05 -6.15
C TYR A 190 19.75 4.13 -6.11
N ALA A 191 20.99 3.76 -5.78
CA ALA A 191 22.11 4.69 -5.81
C ALA A 191 22.45 5.13 -7.24
N ARG A 192 22.30 4.24 -8.23
CA ARG A 192 22.48 4.59 -9.64
C ARG A 192 21.43 5.60 -10.11
N LEU A 193 20.15 5.36 -9.79
CA LEU A 193 19.06 6.27 -10.09
C LEU A 193 19.22 7.63 -9.40
N ALA A 194 19.58 7.65 -8.11
CA ALA A 194 19.81 8.88 -7.37
C ALA A 194 20.89 9.76 -8.02
N LYS A 195 22.03 9.16 -8.41
CA LYS A 195 23.10 9.88 -9.13
C LYS A 195 22.64 10.39 -10.49
N ASN A 196 21.79 9.64 -11.20
CA ASN A 196 21.23 10.09 -12.47
C ASN A 196 20.30 11.29 -12.27
N TYR A 197 19.43 11.29 -11.25
CA TYR A 197 18.58 12.43 -10.93
C TYR A 197 19.38 13.68 -10.55
N GLN A 198 20.45 13.53 -9.75
CA GLN A 198 21.34 14.66 -9.45
C GLN A 198 21.97 15.27 -10.72
N ARG A 199 22.51 14.42 -11.60
CA ARG A 199 23.06 14.87 -12.88
C ARG A 199 22.01 15.58 -13.74
N ALA A 200 20.76 15.13 -13.69
CA ALA A 200 19.67 15.75 -14.41
C ALA A 200 19.37 17.17 -13.89
N ILE A 201 19.38 17.37 -12.56
CA ILE A 201 19.22 18.69 -11.94
C ILE A 201 20.34 19.66 -12.36
N ASP A 202 21.57 19.16 -12.50
CA ASP A 202 22.72 19.98 -12.87
C ASP A 202 22.87 20.22 -14.37
N SER A 203 22.19 19.42 -15.20
CA SER A 203 22.30 19.48 -16.65
C SER A 203 21.68 20.77 -17.22
N PRO A 204 22.47 21.65 -17.88
CA PRO A 204 21.94 22.84 -18.55
C PRO A 204 20.93 22.48 -19.65
N LEU A 205 21.18 21.39 -20.37
CA LEU A 205 20.34 20.89 -21.45
C LEU A 205 18.94 20.51 -20.95
N ILE A 206 18.84 19.91 -19.76
CA ILE A 206 17.55 19.50 -19.19
C ILE A 206 16.78 20.72 -18.66
N LYS A 207 17.48 21.73 -18.12
CA LYS A 207 16.85 23.01 -17.74
C LYS A 207 16.20 23.67 -18.97
N GLU A 208 16.96 23.82 -20.06
CA GLU A 208 16.47 24.37 -21.33
C GLU A 208 15.26 23.60 -21.90
N LEU A 209 15.29 22.26 -21.89
CA LEU A 209 14.17 21.44 -22.38
C LEU A 209 12.94 21.47 -21.46
N SER A 210 13.14 21.68 -20.16
CA SER A 210 12.05 21.74 -19.17
C SER A 210 11.33 23.09 -19.10
N GLY A 211 11.79 24.09 -19.87
CA GLY A 211 11.24 25.45 -19.83
C GLY A 211 11.50 26.17 -18.50
N LYS A 212 12.50 25.73 -17.73
CA LYS A 212 12.96 26.34 -16.48
C LYS A 212 14.28 27.08 -16.69
#